data_AF-A0A084Y4H1-F1
#
_entry.id   AF-A0A084Y4H1-F1
#
_cell.length_a   1.000
_cell.length_b   1.000
_cell.length_c   1.000
_cell.angle_alpha   90.00
_cell.angle_beta   90.00
_cell.angle_gamma   90.00
#
_symmetry.space_group_name_H-M   'P 1'
#
loop_
_entity.id
_entity.type
_entity.pdbx_description
1 polymer ?
#
loop_
_entity_poly.entity_id
_entity_poly.type
_entity_poly.pdbx_seq_one_letter_code
_entity_poly.pdbx_strand_id
1 'polypeptide(L)'
;MTDPRGRDRWVAGELPARALPRRRQSPPLPSTRLIERLERANRKHLVGRPLTAALRAGAGKPGEPPPLVLLMLIGGIGLLVSALFASATIVLAAAGVVALAAAAALWWRHRAASRYDSLTQLGYAGELQRDAECFDDYLEEVSRHLPQAALTTLARTKETLARVIAALAAADLAIEETFFVREMVARYLPDACRHYVEATAASGGCVVLEDGSTAEQSLCRQLDMLHARLEKTLARIADGRAQALARHETFVRSKE
;
A
#
# COMPACT_ATOMS: atom_id res chain seq x y z
N MET A 1 81.65 44.66 -27.75
CA MET A 1 81.09 43.54 -28.53
C MET A 1 79.59 43.52 -28.28
N THR A 2 78.76 44.15 -29.13
CA THR A 2 78.02 43.56 -30.28
C THR A 2 77.09 42.43 -29.82
N ASP A 3 75.76 42.48 -29.92
CA ASP A 3 74.90 42.92 -31.04
C ASP A 3 73.44 43.21 -30.55
N PRO A 4 72.80 44.33 -30.92
CA PRO A 4 71.39 44.60 -30.64
C PRO A 4 70.52 44.48 -31.91
N ARG A 5 70.23 43.28 -32.41
CA ARG A 5 69.30 43.09 -33.55
C ARG A 5 68.51 41.76 -33.50
N GLY A 6 67.69 41.58 -32.48
CA GLY A 6 66.58 40.62 -32.52
C GLY A 6 65.33 41.27 -33.09
N ARG A 7 65.28 41.49 -34.41
CA ARG A 7 64.11 42.07 -35.09
C ARG A 7 62.96 41.05 -35.11
N ASP A 8 61.86 41.42 -34.49
CA ASP A 8 60.55 40.79 -34.59
C ASP A 8 60.13 40.60 -36.04
N ARG A 9 60.05 39.34 -36.47
CA ARG A 9 59.47 38.96 -37.77
C ARG A 9 58.03 38.50 -37.54
N TRP A 10 57.12 39.47 -37.39
CA TRP A 10 55.68 39.19 -37.41
C TRP A 10 55.30 38.76 -38.83
N VAL A 11 54.94 37.49 -38.99
CA VAL A 11 54.36 36.95 -40.22
C VAL A 11 52.89 37.35 -40.23
N ALA A 12 52.52 38.30 -41.10
CA ALA A 12 51.14 38.64 -41.38
C ALA A 12 50.51 37.50 -42.21
N GLY A 13 49.96 36.50 -41.53
CA GLY A 13 49.06 35.52 -42.12
C GLY A 13 47.61 35.94 -41.86
N GLU A 14 46.77 35.93 -42.90
CA GLU A 14 45.33 36.15 -42.76
C GLU A 14 44.75 35.06 -41.84
N LEU A 15 44.24 35.49 -40.67
CA LEU A 15 43.52 34.62 -39.77
C LEU A 15 42.22 34.15 -40.46
N PRO A 16 41.90 32.84 -40.47
CA PRO A 16 40.66 32.34 -41.03
C PRO A 16 39.47 32.99 -40.31
N ALA A 17 38.52 33.49 -41.09
CA ALA A 17 37.33 34.17 -40.61
C ALA A 17 36.61 33.33 -39.56
N ARG A 18 36.53 33.86 -38.33
CA ARG A 18 35.80 33.24 -37.21
C ARG A 18 34.34 33.07 -37.64
N ALA A 19 33.85 31.83 -37.67
CA ALA A 19 32.44 31.55 -37.91
C ALA A 19 31.58 32.33 -36.91
N LEU A 20 30.63 33.12 -37.41
CA LEU A 20 29.69 33.88 -36.61
C LEU A 20 28.94 32.95 -35.64
N PRO A 21 28.70 33.37 -34.38
CA PRO A 21 27.98 32.56 -33.41
C PRO A 21 26.59 32.26 -33.95
N ARG A 22 26.34 30.96 -34.17
CA ARG A 22 25.04 30.41 -34.56
C ARG A 22 24.01 30.92 -33.54
N ARG A 23 23.09 31.77 -34.01
CA ARG A 23 21.99 32.35 -33.22
C ARG A 23 21.35 31.22 -32.41
N ARG A 24 21.54 31.22 -31.08
CA ARG A 24 20.87 30.29 -30.18
C ARG A 24 19.37 30.43 -30.43
N GLN A 25 18.78 29.43 -31.08
CA GLN A 25 17.34 29.33 -31.18
C GLN A 25 16.82 29.21 -29.75
N SER A 26 15.96 30.14 -29.35
CA SER A 26 15.30 30.10 -28.05
C SER A 26 14.63 28.73 -27.90
N PRO A 27 14.73 28.06 -26.74
CA PRO A 27 14.12 26.76 -26.54
C PRO A 27 12.62 26.85 -26.86
N PRO A 28 12.06 25.87 -27.60
CA PRO A 28 10.65 25.89 -27.93
C PRO A 28 9.82 25.93 -26.65
N LEU A 29 8.85 26.85 -26.60
CA LEU A 29 7.93 26.97 -25.47
C LEU A 29 7.29 25.59 -25.21
N PRO A 30 7.32 25.08 -23.97
CA PRO A 30 6.78 23.77 -23.67
C PRO A 30 5.30 23.72 -24.06
N SER A 31 4.92 22.69 -24.80
CA SER A 31 3.55 22.54 -25.26
C SER A 31 2.60 22.47 -24.05
N THR A 32 1.46 23.15 -24.13
CA THR A 32 0.45 23.21 -23.06
C THR A 32 0.04 21.84 -22.55
N ARG A 33 -0.03 20.84 -23.43
CA ARG A 33 -0.29 19.42 -23.07
C ARG A 33 0.78 18.81 -22.17
N LEU A 34 2.03 19.20 -22.32
CA LEU A 34 3.15 18.68 -21.54
C LEU A 34 3.17 19.34 -20.15
N ILE A 35 2.88 20.63 -20.08
CA ILE A 35 2.67 21.36 -18.81
C ILE A 35 1.50 20.74 -18.04
N GLU A 36 0.37 20.51 -18.70
CA GLU A 36 -0.81 19.90 -18.08
C GLU A 36 -0.52 18.46 -17.58
N ARG A 37 0.24 17.67 -18.34
CA ARG A 37 0.69 16.34 -17.89
C ARG A 37 1.66 16.41 -16.72
N LEU A 38 2.58 17.38 -16.72
CA LEU A 38 3.52 17.59 -15.61
C LEU A 38 2.79 18.04 -14.35
N GLU A 39 1.83 18.95 -14.46
CA GLU A 39 1.01 19.37 -13.32
C GLU A 39 0.18 18.20 -12.78
N ARG A 40 -0.46 17.40 -13.63
CA ARG A 40 -1.19 16.20 -13.19
C ARG A 40 -0.25 15.19 -12.53
N ALA A 41 0.93 14.95 -13.09
CA ALA A 41 1.91 14.05 -12.48
C ALA A 41 2.39 14.59 -11.13
N ASN A 42 2.71 15.89 -11.05
CA ASN A 42 3.15 16.52 -9.82
C ASN A 42 2.06 16.48 -8.74
N ARG A 43 0.80 16.77 -9.07
CA ARG A 43 -0.36 16.62 -8.16
C ARG A 43 -0.47 15.20 -7.60
N LYS A 44 -0.29 14.19 -8.45
CA LYS A 44 -0.28 12.78 -8.02
C LYS A 44 0.90 12.46 -7.09
N HIS A 45 2.03 13.13 -7.23
CA HIS A 45 3.18 12.96 -6.35
C HIS A 45 3.04 13.71 -5.02
N LEU A 46 2.27 14.81 -4.96
CA LEU A 46 2.09 15.60 -3.73
C LEU A 46 1.36 14.85 -2.61
N VAL A 47 0.41 13.99 -2.95
CA VAL A 47 -0.39 13.20 -1.99
C VAL A 47 0.15 11.77 -1.77
N GLY A 48 1.35 11.48 -2.30
CA GLY A 48 1.98 10.16 -2.22
C GLY A 48 1.29 9.10 -3.09
N ARG A 49 1.63 7.82 -2.86
CA ARG A 49 1.08 6.70 -3.62
C ARG A 49 -0.45 6.61 -3.38
N PRO A 50 -1.27 6.39 -4.42
CA PRO A 50 -2.71 6.19 -4.23
C PRO A 50 -2.97 4.96 -3.35
N LEU A 51 -3.90 5.09 -2.41
CA LEU A 51 -4.21 4.04 -1.43
C LEU A 51 -4.70 2.77 -2.14
N THR A 52 -5.44 2.96 -3.23
CA THR A 52 -5.93 1.89 -4.11
C THR A 52 -4.82 1.03 -4.72
N ALA A 53 -3.70 1.63 -5.09
CA ALA A 53 -2.54 0.89 -5.58
C ALA A 53 -1.85 0.08 -4.48
N ALA A 54 -1.94 0.53 -3.23
CA ALA A 54 -1.43 -0.23 -2.09
C ALA A 54 -2.37 -1.39 -1.72
N LEU A 55 -3.69 -1.16 -1.77
CA LEU A 55 -4.71 -2.20 -1.58
C LEU A 55 -4.56 -3.35 -2.57
N ARG A 56 -4.38 -3.04 -3.86
CA ARG A 56 -4.14 -4.08 -4.89
C ARG A 56 -2.85 -4.86 -4.67
N ALA A 57 -1.82 -4.23 -4.13
CA ALA A 57 -0.57 -4.92 -3.81
C ALA A 57 -0.70 -5.81 -2.56
N GLY A 58 -1.57 -5.45 -1.62
CA GLY A 58 -1.85 -6.21 -0.39
C GLY A 58 -2.83 -7.37 -0.54
N ALA A 59 -3.62 -7.40 -1.62
CA ALA A 59 -4.49 -8.54 -1.97
C ALA A 59 -3.63 -9.75 -2.41
N GLY A 60 -3.09 -10.48 -1.44
CA GLY A 60 -2.21 -11.63 -1.65
C GLY A 60 -2.85 -12.79 -2.43
N LYS A 61 -1.98 -13.67 -2.95
CA LYS A 61 -2.32 -14.89 -3.69
C LYS A 61 -3.23 -15.83 -2.86
N PRO A 62 -4.14 -16.58 -3.51
CA PRO A 62 -5.03 -17.51 -2.83
C PRO A 62 -4.23 -18.51 -2.00
N GLY A 63 -4.61 -18.68 -0.73
CA GLY A 63 -3.89 -19.47 0.26
C GLY A 63 -3.61 -20.90 -0.20
N GLU A 64 -2.36 -21.32 -0.03
CA GLU A 64 -1.93 -22.71 -0.23
C GLU A 64 -2.65 -23.65 0.75
N PRO A 65 -2.99 -24.87 0.33
CA PRO A 65 -3.66 -25.82 1.21
C PRO A 65 -2.74 -26.21 2.39
N PRO A 66 -3.30 -26.47 3.58
CA PRO A 66 -2.51 -26.86 4.74
C PRO A 66 -1.74 -28.16 4.47
N PRO A 67 -0.50 -28.29 4.95
CA PRO A 67 0.40 -29.41 4.62
C PRO A 67 -0.18 -30.78 5.02
N LEU A 68 -1.06 -30.82 6.02
CA LEU A 68 -1.73 -32.05 6.48
C LEU A 68 -2.74 -32.58 5.46
N VAL A 69 -3.42 -31.71 4.71
CA VAL A 69 -4.31 -32.11 3.61
C VAL A 69 -3.51 -32.70 2.46
N LEU A 70 -2.33 -32.13 2.16
CA LEU A 70 -1.41 -32.68 1.16
C LEU A 70 -0.91 -34.07 1.57
N LEU A 71 -0.54 -34.25 2.84
CA LEU A 71 -0.02 -35.51 3.37
C LEU A 71 -1.09 -36.62 3.35
N MET A 72 -2.35 -36.28 3.69
CA MET A 72 -3.47 -37.23 3.58
C MET A 72 -3.84 -37.57 2.14
N LEU A 73 -3.70 -36.62 1.20
CA LEU A 73 -3.91 -36.88 -0.23
C LEU A 73 -2.87 -37.87 -0.78
N ILE A 74 -1.59 -37.63 -0.45
CA ILE A 74 -0.48 -38.50 -0.89
C ILE A 74 -0.60 -39.88 -0.23
N GLY A 75 -0.86 -39.94 1.08
CA GLY A 75 -1.03 -41.19 1.82
C GLY A 75 -2.25 -42.01 1.37
N GLY A 76 -3.38 -41.34 1.13
CA GLY A 76 -4.61 -41.97 0.66
C GLY A 76 -4.48 -42.58 -0.74
N ILE A 77 -3.83 -41.86 -1.68
CA ILE A 77 -3.56 -42.37 -3.03
C ILE A 77 -2.59 -43.57 -2.96
N GLY A 78 -1.54 -43.49 -2.14
CA GLY A 78 -0.58 -44.59 -1.98
C GLY A 78 -1.21 -45.89 -1.47
N LEU A 79 -2.11 -45.79 -0.49
CA LEU A 79 -2.88 -46.93 0.03
C LEU A 79 -3.82 -47.53 -1.01
N LEU A 80 -4.47 -46.70 -1.81
CA LEU A 80 -5.43 -47.12 -2.83
C LEU A 80 -4.74 -47.84 -4.01
N VAL A 81 -3.56 -47.35 -4.42
CA VAL A 81 -2.73 -48.01 -5.44
C VAL A 81 -2.14 -49.31 -4.90
N SER A 82 -1.67 -49.34 -3.66
CA SER A 82 -1.11 -50.56 -3.04
C SER A 82 -2.15 -51.68 -2.91
N ALA A 83 -3.40 -51.33 -2.60
CA ALA A 83 -4.53 -52.27 -2.55
C ALA A 83 -4.91 -52.88 -3.92
N LEU A 84 -4.51 -52.25 -5.03
CA LEU A 84 -4.78 -52.75 -6.38
C LEU A 84 -3.78 -53.84 -6.81
N PHE A 85 -2.56 -53.81 -6.27
CA PHE A 85 -1.47 -54.73 -6.63
C PHE A 85 -1.24 -55.84 -5.61
N ALA A 86 -1.58 -55.63 -4.34
CA ALA A 86 -1.63 -56.70 -3.36
C ALA A 86 -2.96 -57.42 -3.49
N SER A 87 -2.98 -58.76 -3.52
CA SER A 87 -4.18 -59.59 -3.38
C SER A 87 -4.81 -59.51 -1.97
N ALA A 88 -4.66 -58.35 -1.32
CA ALA A 88 -5.13 -58.03 0.01
C ALA A 88 -6.51 -57.38 -0.07
N THR A 89 -7.43 -58.00 0.67
CA THR A 89 -8.87 -57.79 0.82
C THR A 89 -9.40 -56.34 0.89
N ILE A 90 -10.71 -56.23 0.60
CA ILE A 90 -11.67 -55.13 0.79
C ILE A 90 -11.37 -54.17 1.96
N VAL A 91 -10.77 -54.66 3.05
CA VAL A 91 -10.38 -53.87 4.23
C VAL A 91 -9.37 -52.76 3.93
N LEU A 92 -8.37 -53.01 3.06
CA LEU A 92 -7.35 -52.01 2.72
C LEU A 92 -7.92 -50.90 1.82
N ALA A 93 -8.79 -51.29 0.88
CA ALA A 93 -9.53 -50.35 0.04
C ALA A 93 -10.51 -49.50 0.88
N ALA A 94 -11.20 -50.12 1.85
CA ALA A 94 -12.08 -49.40 2.78
C ALA A 94 -11.31 -48.37 3.62
N ALA A 95 -10.12 -48.70 4.12
CA ALA A 95 -9.27 -47.76 4.85
C ALA A 95 -8.83 -46.56 3.99
N GLY A 96 -8.46 -46.80 2.71
CA GLY A 96 -8.13 -45.73 1.76
C GLY A 96 -9.30 -44.80 1.47
N VAL A 97 -10.51 -45.34 1.28
CA VAL A 97 -11.74 -44.55 1.07
C VAL A 97 -12.10 -43.73 2.31
N VAL A 98 -11.99 -44.30 3.51
CA VAL A 98 -12.25 -43.58 4.77
C VAL A 98 -11.24 -42.45 4.97
N ALA A 99 -9.95 -42.67 4.67
CA ALA A 99 -8.93 -41.63 4.75
C ALA A 99 -9.19 -40.48 3.75
N LEU A 100 -9.55 -40.81 2.51
CA LEU A 100 -9.91 -39.79 1.50
C LEU A 100 -11.20 -39.05 1.85
N ALA A 101 -12.21 -39.73 2.40
CA ALA A 101 -13.45 -39.10 2.86
C ALA A 101 -13.21 -38.20 4.07
N ALA A 102 -12.34 -38.60 5.01
CA ALA A 102 -11.95 -37.78 6.15
C ALA A 102 -11.13 -36.56 5.70
N ALA A 103 -10.20 -36.72 4.76
CA ALA A 103 -9.46 -35.61 4.16
C ALA A 103 -10.38 -34.65 3.40
N ALA A 104 -11.35 -35.18 2.64
CA ALA A 104 -12.35 -34.39 1.95
C ALA A 104 -13.26 -33.66 2.94
N ALA A 105 -13.73 -34.30 4.01
CA ALA A 105 -14.56 -33.68 5.03
C ALA A 105 -13.80 -32.61 5.83
N LEU A 106 -12.54 -32.86 6.19
CA LEU A 106 -11.67 -31.89 6.85
C LEU A 106 -11.38 -30.70 5.93
N TRP A 107 -11.08 -30.97 4.65
CA TRP A 107 -10.92 -29.93 3.63
C TRP A 107 -12.20 -29.15 3.45
N TRP A 108 -13.37 -29.78 3.40
CA TRP A 108 -14.65 -29.10 3.24
C TRP A 108 -15.03 -28.27 4.46
N ARG A 109 -14.73 -28.75 5.68
CA ARG A 109 -14.98 -27.99 6.92
C ARG A 109 -14.03 -26.81 7.05
N HIS A 110 -12.75 -27.00 6.71
CA HIS A 110 -11.78 -25.92 6.63
C HIS A 110 -12.17 -24.92 5.54
N ARG A 111 -12.63 -25.38 4.37
CA ARG A 111 -13.12 -24.52 3.30
C ARG A 111 -14.43 -23.83 3.66
N ALA A 112 -15.34 -24.46 4.42
CA ALA A 112 -16.61 -23.87 4.81
C ALA A 112 -16.40 -22.76 5.85
N ALA A 113 -15.54 -22.99 6.84
CA ALA A 113 -15.11 -21.96 7.78
C ALA A 113 -14.39 -20.81 7.04
N SER A 114 -13.44 -21.13 6.16
CA SER A 114 -12.76 -20.12 5.35
C SER A 114 -13.69 -19.43 4.36
N ARG A 115 -14.73 -20.07 3.82
CA ARG A 115 -15.66 -19.47 2.82
C ARG A 115 -16.58 -18.43 3.44
N TYR A 116 -17.07 -18.64 4.65
CA TYR A 116 -17.92 -17.67 5.33
C TYR A 116 -17.12 -16.40 5.67
N ASP A 117 -15.89 -16.59 6.11
CA ASP A 117 -14.95 -15.50 6.36
C ASP A 117 -14.52 -14.82 5.06
N SER A 118 -14.22 -15.60 4.01
CA SER A 118 -13.82 -15.09 2.68
C SER A 118 -14.92 -14.26 2.03
N LEU A 119 -16.20 -14.65 2.11
CA LEU A 119 -17.30 -13.90 1.49
C LEU A 119 -17.52 -12.55 2.20
N THR A 120 -17.40 -12.54 3.52
CA THR A 120 -17.49 -11.31 4.33
C THR A 120 -16.27 -10.42 4.09
N GLN A 121 -15.07 -11.02 4.00
CA GLN A 121 -13.81 -10.35 3.67
C GLN A 121 -13.77 -9.85 2.22
N LEU A 122 -14.40 -10.54 1.27
CA LEU A 122 -14.55 -10.10 -0.13
C LEU A 122 -15.48 -8.89 -0.24
N GLY A 123 -16.62 -8.92 0.47
CA GLY A 123 -17.52 -7.77 0.56
C GLY A 123 -16.83 -6.55 1.19
N TYR A 124 -16.14 -6.78 2.32
CA TYR A 124 -15.41 -5.75 3.03
C TYR A 124 -14.23 -5.17 2.22
N ALA A 125 -13.42 -6.02 1.58
CA ALA A 125 -12.31 -5.57 0.74
C ALA A 125 -12.81 -4.78 -0.48
N GLY A 126 -13.94 -5.18 -1.06
CA GLY A 126 -14.58 -4.44 -2.16
C GLY A 126 -15.11 -3.07 -1.72
N GLU A 127 -15.74 -2.98 -0.55
CA GLU A 127 -16.19 -1.70 0.02
C GLU A 127 -15.00 -0.79 0.36
N LEU A 128 -14.00 -1.30 1.07
CA LEU A 128 -12.79 -0.54 1.41
C LEU A 128 -12.04 -0.05 0.17
N GLN A 129 -11.98 -0.87 -0.89
CA GLN A 129 -11.36 -0.45 -2.14
C GLN A 129 -12.16 0.68 -2.80
N ARG A 130 -13.49 0.60 -2.81
CA ARG A 130 -14.33 1.68 -3.32
C ARG A 130 -14.15 2.97 -2.52
N ASP A 131 -14.15 2.87 -1.19
CA ASP A 131 -13.94 4.02 -0.30
C ASP A 131 -12.55 4.65 -0.53
N ALA A 132 -11.53 3.82 -0.75
CA ALA A 132 -10.18 4.28 -1.08
C ALA A 132 -10.09 4.97 -2.46
N GLU A 133 -10.82 4.47 -3.46
CA GLU A 133 -10.94 5.10 -4.79
C GLU A 133 -11.60 6.48 -4.64
N CYS A 134 -12.74 6.57 -3.94
CA CYS A 134 -13.41 7.84 -3.68
C CYS A 134 -12.52 8.82 -2.90
N PHE A 135 -11.75 8.34 -1.92
CA PHE A 135 -10.84 9.19 -1.17
C PHE A 135 -9.64 9.67 -1.99
N ASP A 136 -9.03 8.81 -2.82
CA ASP A 136 -7.94 9.19 -3.72
C ASP A 136 -8.41 10.27 -4.72
N ASP A 137 -9.60 10.10 -5.31
CA ASP A 137 -10.21 11.07 -6.22
C ASP A 137 -10.52 12.41 -5.53
N TYR A 138 -11.08 12.35 -4.32
CA TYR A 138 -11.35 13.53 -3.51
C TYR A 138 -10.07 14.30 -3.17
N LEU A 139 -9.00 13.61 -2.78
CA LEU A 139 -7.70 14.23 -2.51
C LEU A 139 -7.11 14.91 -3.75
N GLU A 140 -7.27 14.34 -4.94
CA GLU A 140 -6.82 14.98 -6.19
C GLU A 140 -7.51 16.33 -6.39
N GLU A 141 -8.81 16.43 -6.08
CA GLU A 141 -9.60 17.66 -6.17
C GLU A 141 -9.19 18.72 -5.12
N VAL A 142 -9.02 18.32 -3.86
CA VAL A 142 -8.79 19.27 -2.76
C VAL A 142 -7.32 19.61 -2.53
N SER A 143 -6.38 18.81 -3.03
CA SER A 143 -4.93 18.97 -2.80
C SER A 143 -4.39 20.39 -3.02
N ARG A 144 -4.93 21.11 -4.01
CA ARG A 144 -4.53 22.51 -4.33
C ARG A 144 -4.89 23.53 -3.27
N HIS A 145 -5.86 23.22 -2.41
CA HIS A 145 -6.32 24.09 -1.33
C HIS A 145 -5.69 23.70 0.01
N LEU A 146 -5.05 22.54 0.08
CA LEU A 146 -4.43 22.04 1.30
C LEU A 146 -3.01 22.61 1.46
N PRO A 147 -2.60 22.92 2.69
CA PRO A 147 -1.25 23.40 2.96
C PRO A 147 -0.23 22.26 2.78
N GLN A 148 0.99 22.61 2.39
CA GLN A 148 2.04 21.64 2.09
C GLN A 148 2.38 20.73 3.29
N ALA A 149 2.30 21.27 4.51
CA ALA A 149 2.50 20.51 5.73
C ALA A 149 1.43 19.40 5.88
N ALA A 150 0.16 19.72 5.65
CA ALA A 150 -0.93 18.75 5.70
C ALA A 150 -0.81 17.69 4.61
N LEU A 151 -0.42 18.07 3.38
CA LEU A 151 -0.17 17.11 2.29
C LEU A 151 0.92 16.09 2.67
N THR A 152 1.99 16.55 3.31
CA THR A 152 3.10 15.70 3.77
C THR A 152 2.65 14.74 4.88
N THR A 153 1.82 15.20 5.81
CA THR A 153 1.24 14.33 6.85
C THR A 153 0.24 13.35 6.24
N LEU A 154 -0.62 13.78 5.31
CA LEU A 154 -1.55 12.89 4.59
C LEU A 154 -0.83 11.77 3.85
N ALA A 155 0.26 12.07 3.13
CA ALA A 155 1.05 11.05 2.45
C ALA A 155 1.59 10.00 3.43
N ARG A 156 2.14 10.43 4.59
CA ARG A 156 2.61 9.53 5.66
C ARG A 156 1.47 8.71 6.27
N THR A 157 0.30 9.32 6.45
CA THR A 157 -0.91 8.66 6.94
C THR A 157 -1.38 7.58 5.97
N LYS A 158 -1.41 7.85 4.66
CA LYS A 158 -1.78 6.87 3.62
C LYS A 158 -0.80 5.69 3.57
N GLU A 159 0.50 5.94 3.66
CA GLU A 159 1.53 4.89 3.71
C GLU A 159 1.31 3.97 4.92
N THR A 160 1.00 4.56 6.08
CA THR A 160 0.77 3.82 7.32
C THR A 160 -0.53 3.04 7.28
N LEU A 161 -1.58 3.65 6.74
CA LEU A 161 -2.86 2.99 6.52
C LEU A 161 -2.72 1.79 5.58
N ALA A 162 -1.96 1.92 4.49
CA ALA A 162 -1.63 0.80 3.61
C ALA A 162 -0.93 -0.35 4.36
N ARG A 163 0.05 -0.03 5.22
CA ARG A 163 0.72 -1.03 6.08
C ARG A 163 -0.26 -1.71 7.04
N VAL A 164 -1.16 -0.95 7.67
CA VAL A 164 -2.21 -1.50 8.56
C VAL A 164 -3.14 -2.43 7.79
N ILE A 165 -3.61 -2.04 6.60
CA ILE A 165 -4.50 -2.87 5.79
C ILE A 165 -3.82 -4.17 5.38
N ALA A 166 -2.56 -4.11 4.93
CA ALA A 166 -1.79 -5.31 4.61
C ALA A 166 -1.57 -6.19 5.85
N ALA A 167 -1.30 -5.59 7.01
CA ALA A 167 -1.15 -6.32 8.26
C ALA A 167 -2.46 -7.00 8.69
N LEU A 168 -3.60 -6.33 8.55
CA LEU A 168 -4.92 -6.91 8.83
C LEU A 168 -5.26 -8.05 7.86
N ALA A 169 -4.97 -7.92 6.57
CA ALA A 169 -5.26 -8.97 5.60
C ALA A 169 -4.52 -10.30 5.88
N ALA A 170 -3.38 -10.23 6.56
CA ALA A 170 -2.57 -11.40 6.92
C ALA A 170 -2.77 -11.86 8.38
N ALA A 171 -3.76 -11.34 9.10
CA ALA A 171 -4.13 -11.78 10.44
C ALA A 171 -5.62 -12.15 10.42
N ASP A 172 -6.06 -13.08 11.27
CA ASP A 172 -7.50 -13.21 11.54
C ASP A 172 -7.97 -11.87 12.10
N LEU A 173 -8.81 -11.17 11.33
CA LEU A 173 -9.10 -9.77 11.55
C LEU A 173 -9.88 -9.60 12.85
N ALA A 174 -9.36 -8.75 13.74
CA ALA A 174 -10.21 -8.18 14.77
C ALA A 174 -11.17 -7.18 14.10
N ILE A 175 -12.47 -7.42 14.29
CA ILE A 175 -13.57 -6.71 13.63
C ILE A 175 -13.48 -5.20 13.90
N GLU A 176 -13.01 -4.82 15.08
CA GLU A 176 -12.88 -3.42 15.53
C GLU A 176 -11.82 -2.65 14.72
N GLU A 177 -10.63 -3.21 14.54
CA GLU A 177 -9.56 -2.60 13.75
C GLU A 177 -9.96 -2.46 12.29
N THR A 178 -10.69 -3.44 11.79
CA THR A 178 -11.25 -3.46 10.44
C THR A 178 -12.23 -2.30 10.28
N PHE A 179 -13.24 -2.22 11.13
CA PHE A 179 -14.21 -1.11 11.12
C PHE A 179 -13.53 0.26 11.22
N PHE A 180 -12.54 0.39 12.11
CA PHE A 180 -11.77 1.63 12.26
C PHE A 180 -11.06 2.05 10.97
N VAL A 181 -10.40 1.11 10.28
CA VAL A 181 -9.70 1.38 9.02
C VAL A 181 -10.68 1.85 7.93
N ARG A 182 -11.87 1.26 7.86
CA ARG A 182 -12.90 1.69 6.92
C ARG A 182 -13.40 3.10 7.23
N GLU A 183 -13.81 3.37 8.46
CA GLU A 183 -14.24 4.72 8.87
C GLU A 183 -13.15 5.77 8.67
N MET A 184 -11.89 5.36 8.82
CA MET A 184 -10.76 6.24 8.57
C MET A 184 -10.70 6.73 7.12
N VAL A 185 -10.93 5.82 6.16
CA VAL A 185 -10.92 6.12 4.72
C VAL A 185 -12.20 6.81 4.29
N ALA A 186 -13.35 6.27 4.70
CA ALA A 186 -14.65 6.70 4.22
C ALA A 186 -15.11 8.03 4.84
N ARG A 187 -14.64 8.34 6.05
CA ARG A 187 -15.19 9.45 6.83
C ARG A 187 -14.15 10.36 7.44
N TYR A 188 -13.29 9.88 8.34
CA TYR A 188 -12.51 10.82 9.17
C TYR A 188 -11.45 11.61 8.38
N LEU A 189 -10.76 10.99 7.43
CA LEU A 189 -9.80 11.71 6.57
C LEU A 189 -10.48 12.68 5.59
N PRO A 190 -11.51 12.25 4.83
CA PRO A 190 -12.30 13.17 4.01
C PRO A 190 -12.86 14.35 4.81
N ASP A 191 -13.47 14.08 5.98
CA ASP A 191 -14.09 15.10 6.82
C ASP A 191 -13.07 16.13 7.33
N ALA A 192 -11.89 15.69 7.77
CA ALA A 192 -10.84 16.61 8.23
C ALA A 192 -10.40 17.57 7.11
N CYS A 193 -10.20 17.05 5.90
CA CYS A 193 -9.84 17.86 4.74
C CYS A 193 -10.99 18.80 4.34
N ARG A 194 -12.23 18.30 4.34
CA ARG A 194 -13.43 19.05 3.99
C ARG A 194 -13.64 20.25 4.92
N HIS A 195 -13.62 20.02 6.22
CA HIS A 195 -13.83 21.09 7.20
C HIS A 195 -12.76 22.18 7.08
N TYR A 196 -11.50 21.82 6.80
CA TYR A 196 -10.45 22.80 6.56
C TYR A 196 -10.71 23.64 5.29
N VAL A 197 -11.07 22.99 4.18
CA VAL A 197 -11.36 23.69 2.91
C VAL A 197 -12.56 24.62 3.06
N GLU A 198 -13.64 24.15 3.72
CA GLU A 198 -14.83 24.95 3.98
C GLU A 198 -14.53 26.17 4.87
N ALA A 199 -13.78 25.97 5.96
CA ALA A 199 -13.40 27.04 6.86
C ALA A 199 -12.54 28.10 6.16
N THR A 200 -11.53 27.67 5.39
CA THR A 200 -10.61 28.59 4.72
C THR A 200 -11.25 29.32 3.54
N ALA A 201 -12.19 28.68 2.82
CA ALA A 201 -12.97 29.32 1.78
C ALA A 201 -13.86 30.45 2.33
N ALA A 202 -14.46 30.27 3.50
CA ALA A 202 -15.33 31.27 4.13
C ALA A 202 -14.57 32.50 4.64
N SER A 203 -13.29 32.37 5.00
CA SER A 203 -12.50 33.43 5.64
C SER A 203 -11.30 33.92 4.83
N GLY A 204 -11.21 33.58 3.54
CA GLY A 204 -10.12 34.05 2.67
C GLY A 204 -8.74 33.53 3.05
N GLY A 205 -8.66 32.32 3.63
CA GLY A 205 -7.40 31.62 3.91
C GLY A 205 -6.78 31.85 5.28
N CYS A 206 -7.27 32.81 6.08
CA CYS A 206 -6.79 33.02 7.45
C CYS A 206 -7.94 32.88 8.46
N VAL A 207 -8.08 31.66 9.01
CA VAL A 207 -9.04 31.36 10.08
C VAL A 207 -8.25 31.13 11.36
N VAL A 208 -8.56 31.92 12.38
CA VAL A 208 -8.10 31.69 13.75
C VAL A 208 -9.26 31.05 14.52
N LEU A 209 -8.99 29.92 15.16
CA LEU A 209 -9.96 29.16 15.94
C LEU A 209 -10.06 29.70 17.37
N GLU A 210 -11.04 29.22 18.14
CA GLU A 210 -11.28 29.64 19.53
C GLU A 210 -10.06 29.42 20.45
N ASP A 211 -9.25 28.40 20.17
CA ASP A 211 -8.03 28.09 20.92
C ASP A 211 -6.82 28.95 20.49
N GLY A 212 -7.03 29.93 19.60
CA GLY A 212 -5.98 30.80 19.05
C GLY A 212 -5.12 30.13 17.98
N SER A 213 -5.37 28.86 17.64
CA SER A 213 -4.64 28.18 16.58
C SER A 213 -5.18 28.53 15.20
N THR A 214 -4.34 28.40 14.16
CA THR A 214 -4.80 28.55 12.79
C THR A 214 -5.52 27.29 12.29
N ALA A 215 -6.41 27.42 11.31
CA ALA A 215 -7.03 26.25 10.69
C ALA A 215 -6.00 25.25 10.13
N GLU A 216 -4.85 25.72 9.63
CA GLU A 216 -3.75 24.86 9.18
C GLU A 216 -3.16 24.05 10.33
N GLN A 217 -2.90 24.69 11.48
CA GLN A 217 -2.38 24.01 12.67
C GLN A 217 -3.38 22.98 13.19
N SER A 218 -4.68 23.30 13.18
CA SER A 218 -5.73 22.37 13.58
C SER A 218 -5.83 21.17 12.66
N LEU A 219 -5.78 21.37 11.33
CA LEU A 219 -5.75 20.27 10.37
C LEU A 219 -4.54 19.37 10.59
N CYS A 220 -3.35 19.94 10.72
CA CYS A 220 -2.13 19.16 10.96
C CYS A 220 -2.24 18.34 12.25
N ARG A 221 -2.73 18.96 13.35
CA ARG A 221 -2.96 18.28 14.64
C ARG A 221 -3.94 17.11 14.51
N GLN A 222 -5.04 17.30 13.78
CA GLN A 222 -6.01 16.23 13.52
C GLN A 222 -5.38 15.08 12.74
N LEU A 223 -4.66 15.39 11.66
CA LEU A 223 -3.98 14.37 10.84
C LEU A 223 -2.91 13.61 11.62
N ASP A 224 -2.14 14.30 12.47
CA ASP A 224 -1.14 13.67 13.34
C ASP A 224 -1.80 12.75 14.38
N MET A 225 -2.94 13.15 14.96
CA MET A 225 -3.70 12.30 15.89
C MET A 225 -4.21 11.03 15.20
N LEU A 226 -4.75 11.15 13.98
CA LEU A 226 -5.23 10.01 13.19
C LEU A 226 -4.06 9.08 12.81
N HIS A 227 -2.93 9.65 12.38
CA HIS A 227 -1.72 8.91 12.08
C HIS A 227 -1.18 8.15 13.30
N ALA A 228 -1.09 8.81 14.46
CA ALA A 228 -0.65 8.17 15.70
C ALA A 228 -1.57 7.01 16.12
N ARG A 229 -2.89 7.12 15.87
CA ARG A 229 -3.83 6.03 16.12
C ARG A 229 -3.59 4.85 15.17
N LEU A 230 -3.25 5.09 13.90
CA LEU A 230 -2.89 4.03 12.95
C LEU A 230 -1.60 3.30 13.37
N GLU A 231 -0.56 4.04 13.78
CA GLU A 231 0.69 3.44 14.29
C GLU A 231 0.43 2.56 15.53
N LYS A 232 -0.42 3.02 16.47
CA LYS A 232 -0.85 2.20 17.61
C LYS A 232 -1.59 0.94 17.19
N THR A 233 -2.46 1.03 16.18
CA THR A 233 -3.15 -0.14 15.63
C THR A 233 -2.17 -1.11 14.99
N LEU A 234 -1.18 -0.62 14.23
CA LEU A 234 -0.14 -1.46 13.64
C LEU A 234 0.67 -2.19 14.72
N ALA A 235 1.06 -1.49 15.79
CA ALA A 235 1.76 -2.08 16.93
C ALA A 235 0.93 -3.19 17.61
N ARG A 236 -0.37 -2.94 17.87
CA ARG A 236 -1.27 -3.93 18.46
C ARG A 236 -1.40 -5.19 17.60
N ILE A 237 -1.48 -5.04 16.27
CA ILE A 237 -1.53 -6.19 15.35
C ILE A 237 -0.22 -6.99 15.42
N ALA A 238 0.94 -6.31 15.47
CA ALA A 238 2.23 -6.96 15.61
C ALA A 238 2.37 -7.71 16.95
N ASP A 239 1.95 -7.11 18.06
CA ASP A 239 1.94 -7.74 19.37
C ASP A 239 1.04 -8.97 19.41
N GLY A 240 -0.15 -8.90 18.82
CA GLY A 240 -1.07 -10.03 18.70
C GLY A 240 -0.43 -11.21 17.96
N ARG A 241 0.31 -10.94 16.88
CA ARG A 241 1.07 -11.98 16.15
C ARG A 241 2.19 -12.58 16.97
N ALA A 242 2.97 -11.76 17.66
CA ALA A 242 4.05 -12.24 18.52
C ALA A 242 3.52 -13.15 19.63
N GLN A 243 2.38 -12.79 20.24
CA GLN A 243 1.71 -13.63 21.24
C GLN A 243 1.20 -14.96 20.64
N ALA A 244 0.62 -14.93 19.44
CA ALA A 244 0.17 -16.15 18.77
C ALA A 244 1.34 -17.11 18.49
N LEU A 245 2.49 -16.58 18.05
CA LEU A 245 3.70 -17.36 17.84
C LEU A 245 4.23 -17.97 19.15
N ALA A 246 4.32 -17.16 20.22
CA ALA A 246 4.77 -17.65 21.53
C ALA A 246 3.85 -18.75 22.11
N ARG A 247 2.53 -18.63 21.90
CA ARG A 247 1.57 -19.67 22.29
C ARG A 247 1.79 -20.97 21.50
N HIS A 248 2.07 -20.85 20.19
CA HIS A 248 2.37 -22.00 19.35
C HIS A 248 3.64 -22.73 19.80
N GLU A 249 4.72 -21.99 20.08
CA GLU A 249 5.97 -22.56 20.61
C GLU A 249 5.76 -23.28 21.94
N THR A 250 4.99 -22.68 22.85
CA THR A 250 4.66 -23.29 24.15
C THR A 250 3.87 -24.58 23.98
N PHE A 251 2.89 -24.59 23.06
CA PHE A 251 2.12 -25.78 22.74
C PHE A 251 3.00 -26.90 22.18
N VAL A 252 3.89 -26.61 21.23
CA VAL A 252 4.82 -27.59 20.66
C VAL A 252 5.70 -28.19 21.76
N ARG A 253 6.29 -27.35 22.62
CA ARG A 253 7.14 -27.81 23.72
C ARG A 253 6.38 -28.71 24.72
N SER A 254 5.09 -28.47 24.95
CA SER A 254 4.26 -29.32 25.84
C SER A 254 3.85 -30.68 25.23
N LYS A 255 4.12 -30.88 23.94
CA LYS A 255 3.79 -32.11 23.21
C LYS A 255 5.00 -33.01 22.96
N GLU A 256 6.20 -32.51 23.26
CA GLU A 256 7.44 -33.29 23.41
C GLU A 256 7.51 -33.93 24.80
#